data_AF-A0A1Y1N4F8-F1
#
_entry.id   AF-A0A1Y1N4F8-F1
#
_cell.length_a   1.000
_cell.length_b   1.000
_cell.length_c   1.000
_cell.angle_alpha   90.00
_cell.angle_beta   90.00
_cell.angle_gamma   90.00
#
_symmetry.space_group_name_H-M   'P 1'
#
loop_
_entity.id
_entity.type
_entity.pdbx_description
1 polymer ?
#
loop_
_entity_poly.entity_id
_entity_poly.type
_entity_poly.pdbx_seq_one_letter_code
_entity_poly.pdbx_strand_id
1 'polypeptide(L)'
;MLYDITSDFGLRHDQLISTITDNGSNFVKAFAEHGIKLNIGESTDDEADEESEDHDTQGASEELSASFTIPDKDVITLPNHLRCASHTLNLLATTDFMNAIKNSAVSRIHYPALAKCTAIWNASRRPKTSEVIVNVLSCSLTYPCPTRWNSLYDSILQLLKYKEHLASVNINLGLGPFKEVQLEYLEDYCTLMKPIAGAIDYLQNEKTCFYGQLLPTLFSLRQRLHVLQEKSLRHAAPLLKTMENSLYRRFKHFLTFQ
;
A
#
# COMPACT_ATOMS: atom_id res chain seq x y z
N MET A 1 -7.55 16.38 -20.13
CA MET A 1 -6.42 15.44 -20.26
C MET A 1 -6.86 14.04 -20.67
N LEU A 2 -7.59 13.26 -19.85
CA LEU A 2 -8.02 11.90 -20.24
C LEU A 2 -8.93 11.89 -21.47
N TYR A 3 -9.92 12.77 -21.50
CA TYR A 3 -10.81 12.99 -22.65
C TYR A 3 -10.02 13.33 -23.93
N ASP A 4 -9.05 14.24 -23.82
CA ASP A 4 -8.20 14.66 -24.95
C ASP A 4 -7.39 13.48 -25.48
N ILE A 5 -6.77 12.69 -24.60
CA ILE A 5 -6.03 11.48 -24.98
C ILE A 5 -6.96 10.48 -25.70
N THR A 6 -8.14 10.20 -25.16
CA THR A 6 -9.08 9.27 -25.82
C THR A 6 -9.51 9.77 -27.20
N SER A 7 -9.71 11.08 -27.34
CA SER A 7 -10.04 11.76 -28.60
C SER A 7 -8.89 11.67 -29.62
N ASP A 8 -7.65 11.93 -29.18
CA ASP A 8 -6.45 11.88 -30.03
C ASP A 8 -6.22 10.49 -30.64
N PHE A 9 -6.58 9.42 -29.92
CA PHE A 9 -6.52 8.04 -30.40
C PHE A 9 -7.78 7.58 -31.13
N GLY A 10 -8.78 8.45 -31.33
CA GLY A 10 -10.04 8.12 -31.99
C GLY A 10 -10.88 7.06 -31.26
N LEU A 11 -10.65 6.90 -29.96
CA LEU A 11 -11.37 5.93 -29.13
C LEU A 11 -12.71 6.52 -28.72
N ARG A 12 -13.78 5.82 -29.07
CA ARG A 12 -15.13 6.19 -28.63
C ARG A 12 -15.36 5.70 -27.21
N HIS A 13 -16.26 6.39 -26.51
CA HIS A 13 -16.59 6.08 -25.13
C HIS A 13 -17.12 4.65 -24.95
N ASP A 14 -17.94 4.14 -25.89
CA ASP A 14 -18.47 2.76 -25.88
C ASP A 14 -17.41 1.67 -26.03
N GLN A 15 -16.18 2.05 -26.43
CA GLN A 15 -15.05 1.13 -26.56
C GLN A 15 -14.20 1.05 -25.28
N LEU A 16 -14.43 1.94 -24.32
CA LEU A 16 -13.69 2.02 -23.06
C LEU A 16 -14.54 1.42 -21.94
N ILE A 17 -14.14 0.24 -21.45
CA ILE A 17 -14.87 -0.47 -20.40
C ILE A 17 -14.65 0.20 -19.05
N SER A 18 -13.38 0.37 -18.66
CA SER A 18 -12.99 0.95 -17.38
C SER A 18 -11.64 1.66 -17.48
N THR A 19 -11.40 2.61 -16.58
CA THR A 19 -10.10 3.23 -16.33
C THR A 19 -9.62 2.88 -14.93
N ILE A 20 -8.37 2.43 -14.82
CA ILE A 20 -7.75 2.11 -13.52
C ILE A 20 -6.80 3.26 -13.14
N THR A 21 -6.99 3.86 -11.97
CA THR A 21 -6.06 4.88 -11.43
C THR A 21 -5.66 4.56 -10.00
N ASP A 22 -4.68 5.29 -9.46
CA ASP A 22 -4.46 5.28 -8.02
C ASP A 22 -5.66 5.87 -7.25
N ASN A 23 -5.61 5.79 -5.92
CA ASN A 23 -6.66 6.31 -5.03
C ASN A 23 -6.51 7.81 -4.74
N GLY A 24 -5.82 8.56 -5.62
CA GLY A 24 -5.67 10.00 -5.48
C GLY A 24 -7.01 10.71 -5.53
N SER A 25 -7.23 11.64 -4.59
CA SER A 25 -8.50 12.36 -4.43
C SER A 25 -8.96 13.09 -5.70
N ASN A 26 -8.02 13.58 -6.51
CA ASN A 26 -8.33 14.21 -7.79
C ASN A 26 -8.99 13.25 -8.77
N PHE A 27 -8.50 12.00 -8.86
CA PHE A 27 -9.12 10.98 -9.71
C PHE A 27 -10.47 10.56 -9.14
N VAL A 28 -10.55 10.26 -7.84
CA VAL A 28 -11.80 9.86 -7.18
C VAL A 28 -12.90 10.89 -7.43
N LYS A 29 -12.61 12.19 -7.27
CA LYS A 29 -13.57 13.28 -7.55
C LYS A 29 -13.95 13.36 -9.02
N ALA A 30 -12.97 13.35 -9.92
CA ALA A 30 -13.23 13.46 -11.35
C ALA A 30 -14.09 12.29 -11.88
N PHE A 31 -13.84 11.07 -11.42
CA PHE A 31 -14.63 9.90 -11.81
C PHE A 31 -15.97 9.81 -11.08
N ALA A 32 -16.10 10.36 -9.87
CA ALA A 32 -17.41 10.50 -9.23
C ALA A 32 -18.32 11.50 -9.97
N GLU A 33 -17.75 12.60 -10.47
CA GLU A 33 -18.49 13.66 -11.17
C GLU A 33 -18.78 13.30 -12.64
N HIS A 34 -17.82 12.71 -13.34
CA HIS A 34 -17.89 12.50 -14.79
C HIS A 34 -17.87 11.02 -15.21
N GLY A 35 -17.67 10.09 -14.29
CA GLY A 35 -17.54 8.66 -14.60
C GLY A 35 -18.89 7.98 -14.81
N ILE A 36 -18.97 7.10 -15.81
CA ILE A 36 -20.12 6.22 -15.98
C ILE A 36 -20.05 5.09 -14.97
N LYS A 37 -21.10 4.94 -14.16
CA LYS A 37 -21.25 3.79 -13.27
C LYS A 37 -21.79 2.61 -14.07
N LEU A 38 -20.95 1.59 -14.26
CA LEU A 38 -21.42 0.32 -14.80
C LEU A 38 -22.04 -0.49 -13.66
N ASN A 39 -23.29 -0.91 -13.79
CA ASN A 39 -23.93 -1.89 -12.91
C ASN A 39 -23.35 -3.32 -13.11
N ILE A 40 -22.03 -3.44 -13.24
CA ILE A 40 -21.29 -4.70 -13.24
C ILE A 40 -20.90 -4.96 -11.78
N GLY A 41 -21.89 -5.14 -10.91
CA GLY A 41 -21.68 -5.54 -9.51
C GLY A 41 -20.61 -4.77 -8.74
N GLU A 42 -20.38 -3.49 -9.02
CA GLU A 42 -19.30 -2.72 -8.40
C GLU A 42 -19.66 -1.26 -8.06
N SER A 43 -18.97 -0.79 -7.01
CA SER A 43 -18.36 0.54 -6.91
C SER A 43 -19.24 1.75 -6.62
N THR A 44 -19.76 1.80 -5.39
CA THR A 44 -19.74 3.04 -4.61
C THR A 44 -19.27 2.69 -3.19
N ASP A 45 -17.95 2.71 -2.98
CA ASP A 45 -17.43 2.94 -1.63
C ASP A 45 -17.69 4.41 -1.31
N ASP A 46 -18.90 4.69 -0.82
CA ASP A 46 -19.23 5.89 -0.03
C ASP A 46 -18.69 5.77 1.40
N GLU A 47 -17.58 5.05 1.59
CA GLU A 47 -16.68 5.29 2.71
C GLU A 47 -15.44 5.96 2.12
N ALA A 48 -15.58 7.26 1.86
CA ALA A 48 -14.45 8.14 2.04
C ALA A 48 -13.88 7.81 3.43
N ASP A 49 -12.57 7.52 3.50
CA ASP A 49 -11.82 7.70 4.75
C ASP A 49 -11.89 9.23 5.02
N GLU A 50 -13.05 9.71 5.53
CA GLU A 50 -13.32 11.07 5.93
C GLU A 50 -12.57 11.34 7.24
N GLU A 51 -11.39 11.92 7.13
CA GLU A 51 -11.03 13.00 8.06
C GLU A 51 -11.53 14.33 7.46
N SER A 52 -12.85 14.52 7.37
CA SER A 52 -13.50 15.83 7.30
C SER A 52 -15.01 15.68 7.51
N GLU A 53 -15.53 16.39 8.51
CA GLU A 53 -16.93 16.41 8.96
C GLU A 53 -17.96 16.81 7.87
N ASP A 54 -19.19 16.28 8.05
CA ASP A 54 -20.50 16.63 7.44
C ASP A 54 -20.76 16.25 5.96
N HIS A 55 -21.61 15.24 5.69
CA HIS A 55 -23.07 15.39 5.56
C HIS A 55 -23.75 14.05 5.19
N ASP A 56 -24.91 13.80 5.81
CA ASP A 56 -25.89 12.72 5.62
C ASP A 56 -26.39 12.56 4.17
N THR A 57 -26.55 11.34 3.64
CA THR A 57 -27.53 11.06 2.58
C THR A 57 -28.02 9.60 2.60
N GLN A 58 -29.36 9.47 2.58
CA GLN A 58 -30.14 8.24 2.71
C GLN A 58 -30.06 7.32 1.48
N GLY A 59 -29.99 6.01 1.74
CA GLY A 59 -30.04 4.95 0.72
C GLY A 59 -31.45 4.63 0.25
N ALA A 60 -31.61 4.50 -1.07
CA ALA A 60 -32.75 3.89 -1.73
C ALA A 60 -32.27 2.65 -2.52
N SER A 61 -32.94 1.52 -2.33
CA SER A 61 -32.69 0.26 -3.02
C SER A 61 -33.46 0.24 -4.34
N GLU A 62 -32.79 -0.01 -5.47
CA GLU A 62 -33.44 -0.18 -6.78
C GLU A 62 -32.86 -1.35 -7.58
N GLU A 63 -33.77 -1.98 -8.33
CA GLU A 63 -33.64 -3.27 -9.02
C GLU A 63 -32.66 -3.26 -10.22
N LEU A 64 -32.08 -4.44 -10.49
CA LEU A 64 -31.16 -4.69 -11.59
C LEU A 64 -31.80 -4.47 -12.97
N SER A 65 -31.44 -3.36 -13.61
CA SER A 65 -31.44 -3.24 -15.07
C SER A 65 -30.17 -2.52 -15.53
N ALA A 66 -29.44 -3.13 -16.48
CA ALA A 66 -28.27 -2.51 -17.10
C ALA A 66 -28.75 -1.45 -18.11
N SER A 67 -29.03 -0.24 -17.64
CA SER A 67 -29.35 0.89 -18.51
C SER A 67 -28.08 1.67 -18.83
N PHE A 68 -27.72 1.73 -20.12
CA PHE A 68 -26.64 2.56 -20.63
C PHE A 68 -27.23 3.94 -20.97
N THR A 69 -27.18 4.88 -20.04
CA THR A 69 -27.62 6.26 -20.32
C THR A 69 -26.54 6.95 -21.14
N ILE A 70 -26.74 7.07 -22.45
CA ILE A 70 -25.86 7.84 -23.33
C ILE A 70 -26.11 9.33 -23.03
N PRO A 71 -25.13 10.06 -22.47
CA PRO A 71 -25.26 11.49 -22.26
C PRO A 71 -25.15 12.24 -23.60
N ASP A 72 -25.66 13.47 -23.60
CA ASP A 72 -25.66 14.35 -24.76
C ASP A 72 -24.23 14.59 -25.29
N LYS A 73 -24.08 14.87 -26.60
CA LYS A 73 -22.77 14.91 -27.29
C LYS A 73 -21.79 15.95 -26.75
N ASP A 74 -22.27 16.90 -25.94
CA ASP A 74 -21.48 18.00 -25.38
C ASP A 74 -21.07 17.78 -23.91
N VAL A 75 -21.38 16.61 -23.33
CA VAL A 75 -21.02 16.29 -21.93
C VAL A 75 -19.75 15.46 -21.90
N ILE A 76 -18.74 15.94 -21.15
CA ILE A 76 -17.52 15.17 -20.87
C ILE A 76 -17.89 13.97 -19.99
N THR A 77 -17.64 12.75 -20.49
CA THR A 77 -17.79 11.52 -19.73
C THR A 77 -16.52 10.69 -19.68
N LEU A 78 -16.24 10.17 -18.50
CA LEU A 78 -15.14 9.26 -18.21
C LEU A 78 -15.68 7.81 -18.13
N PRO A 79 -14.88 6.81 -18.53
CA PRO A 79 -15.27 5.40 -18.36
C PRO A 79 -15.46 5.04 -16.89
N ASN A 80 -15.99 3.85 -16.62
CA ASN A 80 -16.08 3.32 -15.25
C ASN A 80 -14.73 3.34 -14.54
N HIS A 81 -14.73 3.67 -13.25
CA HIS A 81 -13.50 3.82 -12.48
C HIS A 81 -13.19 2.59 -11.65
N LEU A 82 -11.96 2.10 -11.77
CA LEU A 82 -11.43 1.05 -10.90
C LEU A 82 -10.24 1.59 -10.11
N ARG A 83 -10.24 1.27 -8.82
CA ARG A 83 -9.11 1.60 -7.93
C ARG A 83 -7.96 0.63 -8.17
N CYS A 84 -6.74 1.16 -8.29
CA CYS A 84 -5.54 0.35 -8.47
C CYS A 84 -5.30 -0.55 -7.25
N ALA A 85 -5.43 -1.86 -7.42
CA ALA A 85 -5.23 -2.84 -6.35
C ALA A 85 -3.85 -2.73 -5.68
N SER A 86 -2.80 -2.52 -6.48
CA SER A 86 -1.45 -2.37 -5.97
C SER A 86 -1.29 -1.10 -5.11
N HIS A 87 -1.96 0.00 -5.47
CA HIS A 87 -2.00 1.20 -4.64
C HIS A 87 -2.81 0.97 -3.36
N THR A 88 -3.93 0.25 -3.44
CA THR A 88 -4.73 -0.14 -2.28
C THR A 88 -3.94 -1.03 -1.31
N LEU A 89 -3.10 -1.96 -1.80
CA LEU A 89 -2.17 -2.72 -0.97
C LEU A 89 -1.05 -1.84 -0.38
N ASN A 90 -0.59 -0.83 -1.09
CA ASN A 90 0.35 0.15 -0.52
C ASN A 90 -0.30 0.92 0.65
N LEU A 91 -1.58 1.31 0.54
CA LEU A 91 -2.31 1.93 1.65
C LEU A 91 -2.44 0.97 2.85
N LEU A 92 -2.65 -0.33 2.60
CA LEU A 92 -2.58 -1.35 3.65
C LEU A 92 -1.22 -1.36 4.36
N ALA A 93 -0.12 -1.39 3.59
CA ALA A 93 1.24 -1.43 4.12
C ALA A 93 1.67 -0.14 4.86
N THR A 94 1.00 0.98 4.57
CA THR A 94 1.35 2.31 5.09
C THR A 94 0.30 2.82 6.06
N THR A 95 -0.83 3.32 5.57
CA THR A 95 -1.90 3.94 6.36
C THR A 95 -2.47 2.99 7.41
N ASP A 96 -2.96 1.80 7.04
CA ASP A 96 -3.57 0.89 8.02
C ASP A 96 -2.56 0.35 9.01
N PHE A 97 -1.34 0.06 8.55
CA PHE A 97 -0.26 -0.35 9.43
C PHE A 97 0.07 0.72 10.47
N MET A 98 0.20 1.99 10.05
CA MET A 98 0.47 3.09 10.98
C MET A 98 -0.68 3.32 11.94
N ASN A 99 -1.93 3.17 11.50
CA ASN A 99 -3.11 3.22 12.36
C ASN A 99 -3.11 2.08 13.39
N ALA A 100 -2.76 0.85 12.97
CA ALA A 100 -2.61 -0.30 13.87
C ALA A 100 -1.49 -0.08 14.91
N ILE A 101 -0.38 0.54 14.50
CA ILE A 101 0.72 0.90 15.40
C ILE A 101 0.28 1.97 16.41
N LYS A 102 -0.33 3.07 15.95
CA LYS A 102 -0.77 4.19 16.79
C LYS A 102 -1.72 3.72 17.91
N ASN A 103 -2.57 2.74 17.60
CA ASN A 103 -3.56 2.18 18.52
C ASN A 103 -3.05 0.97 19.33
N SER A 104 -1.74 0.70 19.35
CA SER A 104 -1.17 -0.45 20.07
C SER A 104 0.07 -0.09 20.89
N ALA A 105 0.40 -0.95 21.87
CA ALA A 105 1.62 -0.82 22.67
C ALA A 105 2.90 -0.96 21.83
N VAL A 106 2.80 -1.53 20.62
CA VAL A 106 3.92 -1.72 19.68
C VAL A 106 4.53 -0.39 19.25
N SER A 107 3.75 0.70 19.25
CA SER A 107 4.23 2.07 19.01
C SER A 107 5.48 2.44 19.83
N ARG A 108 5.55 1.97 21.09
CA ARG A 108 6.68 2.25 22.01
C ARG A 108 8.00 1.64 21.55
N ILE A 109 7.95 0.60 20.71
CA ILE A 109 9.13 -0.04 20.12
C ILE A 109 9.34 0.45 18.69
N HIS A 110 8.26 0.59 17.92
CA HIS A 110 8.27 1.02 16.53
C HIS A 110 8.98 2.37 16.34
N TYR A 111 8.50 3.43 17.00
CA TYR A 111 9.04 4.78 16.75
C TYR A 111 10.53 4.89 17.12
N PRO A 112 10.99 4.38 18.28
CA PRO A 112 12.42 4.40 18.59
C PRO A 112 13.29 3.53 17.67
N ALA A 113 12.77 2.40 17.16
CA ALA A 113 13.49 1.57 16.20
C ALA A 113 13.64 2.29 14.85
N LEU A 114 12.54 2.83 14.32
CA LEU A 114 12.53 3.57 13.05
C LEU A 114 13.35 4.86 13.12
N ALA A 115 13.38 5.54 14.26
CA ALA A 115 14.25 6.70 14.47
C ALA A 115 15.73 6.37 14.28
N LYS A 116 16.18 5.19 14.77
CA LYS A 116 17.57 4.73 14.57
C LYS A 116 17.85 4.33 13.14
N CYS A 117 16.94 3.59 12.50
CA CYS A 117 17.07 3.30 11.06
C CYS A 117 17.18 4.59 10.24
N THR A 118 16.33 5.58 10.55
CA THR A 118 16.33 6.90 9.90
C THR A 118 17.63 7.66 10.13
N ALA A 119 18.23 7.59 11.31
CA ALA A 119 19.53 8.21 11.57
C ALA A 119 20.63 7.60 10.67
N ILE A 120 20.65 6.28 10.50
CA ILE A 120 21.60 5.59 9.62
C ILE A 120 21.34 5.95 8.14
N TRP A 121 20.08 5.92 7.69
CA TRP A 121 19.73 6.30 6.32
C TRP A 121 20.03 7.78 6.02
N ASN A 122 19.88 8.67 7.01
CA ASN A 122 20.29 10.07 6.86
C ASN A 122 21.81 10.20 6.75
N ALA A 123 22.57 9.39 7.48
CA ALA A 123 24.02 9.34 7.38
C ALA A 123 24.48 8.76 6.03
N SER A 124 23.78 7.77 5.47
CA SER A 124 24.15 7.20 4.16
C SER A 124 24.00 8.18 2.99
N ARG A 125 23.23 9.26 3.15
CA ARG A 125 23.04 10.31 2.13
C ARG A 125 24.10 11.41 2.13
N ARG A 126 24.98 11.47 3.14
CA ARG A 126 26.03 12.49 3.22
C ARG A 126 27.37 11.86 2.80
N PRO A 127 28.18 12.49 1.93
CA PRO A 127 29.37 11.87 1.34
C PRO A 127 30.30 11.21 2.37
N LYS A 128 30.75 11.97 3.37
CA LYS A 128 31.70 11.48 4.39
C LYS A 128 31.18 10.29 5.20
N THR A 129 29.94 10.36 5.67
CA THR A 129 29.34 9.27 6.47
C THR A 129 28.87 8.10 5.61
N SER A 130 28.60 8.33 4.32
CA SER A 130 28.32 7.28 3.35
C SER A 130 29.56 6.43 3.08
N GLU A 131 30.73 7.06 2.90
CA GLU A 131 32.01 6.34 2.78
C GLU A 131 32.30 5.47 4.00
N VAL A 132 32.04 5.98 5.21
CA VAL A 132 32.16 5.20 6.45
C VAL A 132 31.25 3.96 6.42
N ILE A 133 29.99 4.12 6.00
CA ILE A 133 29.04 3.00 5.88
C ILE A 133 29.52 1.98 4.85
N VAL A 134 29.99 2.43 3.67
CA VAL A 134 30.51 1.54 2.63
C VAL A 134 31.76 0.81 3.11
N ASN A 135 32.65 1.46 3.85
CA ASN A 135 33.85 0.81 4.41
C ASN A 135 33.50 -0.27 5.43
N VAL A 136 32.45 -0.07 6.24
CA VAL A 136 32.01 -1.06 7.25
C VAL A 136 31.17 -2.19 6.63
N LEU A 137 30.28 -1.86 5.70
CA LEU A 137 29.29 -2.81 5.15
C LEU A 137 29.68 -3.40 3.79
N SER A 138 30.72 -2.87 3.15
CA SER A 138 31.07 -3.13 1.74
C SER A 138 29.89 -2.92 0.76
N CYS A 139 28.94 -2.06 1.14
CA CYS A 139 27.68 -1.85 0.43
C CYS A 139 27.10 -0.48 0.74
N SER A 140 26.43 0.13 -0.25
CA SER A 140 25.62 1.34 -0.05
C SER A 140 24.23 0.97 0.47
N LEU A 141 23.74 1.74 1.44
CA LEU A 141 22.39 1.57 1.96
C LEU A 141 21.36 2.29 1.10
N THR A 142 20.25 1.61 0.85
CA THR A 142 19.09 2.17 0.16
C THR A 142 18.28 3.01 1.16
N TYR A 143 17.90 4.21 0.73
CA TYR A 143 17.05 5.10 1.51
C TYR A 143 15.57 4.84 1.18
N PRO A 144 14.65 4.74 2.16
CA PRO A 144 13.22 4.58 1.90
C PRO A 144 12.66 5.74 1.06
N CYS A 145 11.97 5.42 -0.02
CA CYS A 145 11.40 6.37 -0.96
C CYS A 145 9.86 6.29 -0.95
N PRO A 146 9.14 7.33 -0.49
CA PRO A 146 7.68 7.28 -0.38
C PRO A 146 6.95 6.97 -1.69
N THR A 147 7.53 7.32 -2.84
CA THR A 147 6.94 7.07 -4.16
C THR A 147 7.15 5.63 -4.64
N ARG A 148 7.98 4.83 -3.96
CA ARG A 148 8.18 3.40 -4.24
C ARG A 148 7.62 2.57 -3.09
N TRP A 149 6.47 1.93 -3.33
CA TRP A 149 5.61 1.32 -2.31
C TRP A 149 6.30 0.34 -1.35
N ASN A 150 7.27 -0.46 -1.82
CA ASN A 150 8.01 -1.42 -0.97
C ASN A 150 9.33 -0.90 -0.36
N SER A 151 9.70 0.36 -0.61
CA SER A 151 11.05 0.84 -0.29
C SER A 151 11.41 0.83 1.20
N LEU A 152 10.44 1.06 2.10
CA LEU A 152 10.69 0.98 3.55
C LEU A 152 11.00 -0.45 3.98
N TYR A 153 10.21 -1.41 3.49
CA TYR A 153 10.44 -2.84 3.71
C TYR A 153 11.82 -3.27 3.21
N ASP A 154 12.16 -2.92 1.97
CA ASP A 154 13.45 -3.25 1.35
C ASP A 154 14.64 -2.67 2.15
N SER A 155 14.51 -1.42 2.59
CA SER A 155 15.56 -0.73 3.32
C SER A 155 15.77 -1.30 4.72
N ILE A 156 14.70 -1.70 5.42
CA ILE A 156 14.81 -2.38 6.73
C ILE A 156 15.40 -3.78 6.54
N LEU A 157 14.95 -4.52 5.52
CA LEU A 157 15.48 -5.84 5.21
C LEU A 157 16.99 -5.78 4.90
N GLN A 158 17.43 -4.73 4.19
CA GLN A 158 18.86 -4.50 3.95
C GLN A 158 19.62 -4.22 5.24
N LEU A 159 19.10 -3.40 6.16
CA LEU A 159 19.75 -3.17 7.46
C LEU A 159 19.88 -4.47 8.26
N LEU A 160 18.83 -5.29 8.30
CA LEU A 160 18.83 -6.59 8.99
C LEU A 160 19.80 -7.59 8.37
N LYS A 161 20.01 -7.56 7.05
CA LYS A 161 21.06 -8.36 6.39
C LYS A 161 22.44 -8.08 6.97
N TYR A 162 22.69 -6.87 7.44
CA TYR A 162 23.95 -6.45 8.06
C TYR A 162 23.86 -6.30 9.58
N LYS A 163 22.89 -6.97 10.25
CA LYS A 163 22.61 -6.86 11.70
C LYS A 163 23.87 -6.89 12.57
N GLU A 164 24.77 -7.83 12.32
CA GLU A 164 26.01 -8.02 13.08
C GLU A 164 26.99 -6.84 12.97
N HIS A 165 26.93 -6.09 11.87
CA HIS A 165 27.80 -4.95 11.60
C HIS A 165 27.20 -3.61 12.05
N LEU A 166 25.89 -3.57 12.40
CA LEU A 166 25.20 -2.33 12.79
C LEU A 166 25.81 -1.69 14.05
N ALA A 167 26.37 -2.48 14.97
CA ALA A 167 27.09 -1.95 16.12
C ALA A 167 28.33 -1.14 15.69
N SER A 168 29.13 -1.69 14.76
CA SER A 168 30.29 -1.00 14.19
C SER A 168 29.88 0.25 13.42
N VAL A 169 28.82 0.18 12.61
CA VAL A 169 28.27 1.35 11.89
C VAL A 169 27.89 2.45 12.88
N ASN A 170 27.16 2.11 13.95
CA ASN A 170 26.74 3.10 14.95
C ASN A 170 27.93 3.76 15.65
N ILE A 171 28.95 2.98 16.05
CA ILE A 171 30.16 3.50 16.69
C ILE A 171 30.89 4.48 15.75
N ASN A 172 31.12 4.08 14.50
CA ASN A 172 31.85 4.92 13.53
C ASN A 172 31.09 6.18 13.11
N LEU A 173 29.76 6.18 13.23
CA LEU A 173 28.91 7.34 12.92
C LEU A 173 28.56 8.19 14.17
N GLY A 174 28.97 7.78 15.37
CA GLY A 174 28.59 8.44 16.62
C GLY A 174 27.09 8.33 16.94
N LEU A 175 26.43 7.26 16.49
CA LEU A 175 25.01 6.98 16.73
C LEU A 175 24.82 6.01 17.91
N GLY A 176 23.66 6.09 18.57
CA GLY A 176 23.32 5.17 19.66
C GLY A 176 23.05 3.73 19.15
N PRO A 177 23.53 2.69 19.86
CA PRO A 177 23.37 1.30 19.42
C PRO A 177 21.91 0.86 19.46
N PHE A 178 21.48 -0.03 18.57
CA PHE A 178 20.16 -0.67 18.68
C PHE A 178 20.05 -1.48 19.98
N LYS A 179 18.88 -1.45 20.60
CA LYS A 179 18.53 -2.40 21.67
C LYS A 179 18.08 -3.70 21.02
N GLU A 180 18.26 -4.84 21.70
CA GLU A 180 17.84 -6.15 21.15
C GLU A 180 16.36 -6.14 20.75
N VAL A 181 15.47 -5.70 21.66
CA VAL A 181 14.03 -5.53 21.40
C VAL A 181 13.70 -4.75 20.11
N GLN A 182 14.55 -3.79 19.72
CA GLN A 182 14.34 -3.03 18.49
C GLN A 182 14.71 -3.84 17.26
N LEU A 183 15.79 -4.62 17.31
CA LEU A 183 16.19 -5.52 16.21
C LEU A 183 15.18 -6.65 16.05
N GLU A 184 14.75 -7.26 17.15
CA GLU A 184 13.70 -8.28 17.15
C GLU A 184 12.39 -7.76 16.54
N TYR A 185 12.01 -6.52 16.87
CA TYR A 185 10.84 -5.88 16.29
C TYR A 185 11.00 -5.65 14.78
N LEU A 186 12.17 -5.23 14.30
CA LEU A 186 12.41 -5.04 12.86
C LEU A 186 12.33 -6.37 12.10
N GLU A 187 12.80 -7.48 12.70
CA GLU A 187 12.65 -8.84 12.14
C GLU A 187 11.17 -9.25 12.04
N ASP A 188 10.40 -8.98 13.09
CA ASP A 188 8.95 -9.20 13.09
C ASP A 188 8.23 -8.34 12.03
N TYR A 189 8.60 -7.05 11.93
CA TYR A 189 8.07 -6.14 10.92
C TYR A 189 8.31 -6.68 9.51
N CYS A 190 9.54 -7.11 9.19
CA CYS A 190 9.84 -7.70 7.90
C CYS A 190 9.08 -9.01 7.67
N THR A 191 8.87 -9.82 8.71
CA THR A 191 8.09 -11.06 8.60
C THR A 191 6.62 -10.78 8.27
N LEU A 192 6.01 -9.81 8.94
CA LEU A 192 4.64 -9.36 8.70
C LEU A 192 4.48 -8.73 7.31
N MET A 193 5.40 -7.86 6.91
CA MET A 193 5.31 -7.12 5.65
C MET A 193 5.65 -7.95 4.42
N LYS A 194 6.47 -8.99 4.55
CA LYS A 194 6.89 -9.85 3.42
C LYS A 194 5.75 -10.31 2.50
N PRO A 195 4.63 -10.90 2.99
CA PRO A 195 3.54 -11.29 2.12
C PRO A 195 2.87 -10.09 1.41
N ILE A 196 2.73 -8.95 2.07
CA ILE A 196 2.14 -7.73 1.49
C ILE A 196 3.06 -7.16 0.40
N ALA A 197 4.35 -7.01 0.71
CA ALA A 197 5.35 -6.52 -0.24
C ALA A 197 5.43 -7.40 -1.49
N GLY A 198 5.45 -8.73 -1.32
CA GLY A 198 5.45 -9.66 -2.44
C GLY A 198 4.17 -9.60 -3.29
N ALA A 199 3.01 -9.32 -2.69
CA ALA A 199 1.77 -9.12 -3.44
C ALA A 199 1.81 -7.81 -4.25
N ILE A 200 2.35 -6.73 -3.66
CA ILE A 200 2.55 -5.46 -4.36
C ILE A 200 3.50 -5.64 -5.56
N ASP A 201 4.68 -6.25 -5.35
CA ASP A 201 5.67 -6.47 -6.42
C ASP A 201 5.08 -7.32 -7.56
N TYR A 202 4.27 -8.32 -7.21
CA TYR A 202 3.62 -9.16 -8.20
C TYR A 202 2.58 -8.39 -9.03
N LEU A 203 1.69 -7.63 -8.38
CA LEU A 203 0.64 -6.89 -9.06
C LEU A 203 1.14 -5.64 -9.81
N GLN A 204 2.32 -5.11 -9.45
CA GLN A 204 2.97 -4.02 -10.18
C GLN A 204 3.75 -4.48 -11.42
N ASN A 205 3.88 -5.79 -11.66
CA ASN A 205 4.69 -6.29 -12.77
C ASN A 205 3.98 -6.08 -14.13
N GLU A 206 4.46 -5.13 -14.91
CA GLU A 206 3.91 -4.77 -16.23
C GLU A 206 3.94 -5.90 -17.27
N LYS A 207 4.83 -6.88 -17.13
CA LYS A 207 5.03 -7.94 -18.12
C LYS A 207 4.26 -9.22 -17.81
N THR A 208 3.96 -9.47 -16.54
CA THR A 208 3.40 -10.76 -16.10
C THR A 208 2.12 -10.64 -15.29
N CYS A 209 1.72 -9.45 -14.87
CA CYS A 209 0.46 -9.23 -14.16
C CYS A 209 -0.66 -8.89 -15.14
N PHE A 210 -1.58 -9.84 -15.31
CA PHE A 210 -2.83 -9.64 -16.05
C PHE A 210 -4.01 -9.52 -15.07
N TYR A 211 -5.14 -8.98 -15.54
CA TYR A 211 -6.30 -8.69 -14.68
C TYR A 211 -6.78 -9.91 -13.85
N GLY A 212 -6.75 -11.11 -14.44
CA GLY A 212 -7.14 -12.35 -13.77
C GLY A 212 -6.24 -12.79 -12.60
N GLN A 213 -5.11 -12.11 -12.37
CA GLN A 213 -4.18 -12.42 -11.28
C GLN A 213 -4.55 -11.75 -9.95
N LEU A 214 -5.48 -10.78 -9.96
CA LEU A 214 -5.85 -10.04 -8.75
C LEU A 214 -6.45 -10.97 -7.69
N LEU A 215 -7.51 -11.70 -8.03
CA LEU A 215 -8.19 -12.60 -7.10
C LEU A 215 -7.25 -13.67 -6.51
N PRO A 216 -6.50 -14.46 -7.32
CA PRO A 216 -5.52 -15.40 -6.79
C PRO A 216 -4.50 -14.77 -5.83
N THR A 217 -4.04 -13.55 -6.14
CA THR A 217 -3.08 -12.83 -5.30
C THR A 217 -3.70 -12.44 -3.96
N LEU A 218 -4.93 -11.91 -3.95
CA LEU A 218 -5.62 -11.53 -2.72
C LEU A 218 -5.91 -12.74 -1.81
N PHE A 219 -6.34 -13.85 -2.40
CA PHE A 219 -6.53 -15.10 -1.65
C PHE A 219 -5.22 -15.64 -1.06
N SER A 220 -4.15 -15.65 -1.85
CA SER A 220 -2.83 -16.06 -1.37
C SER A 220 -2.33 -15.15 -0.26
N LEU A 221 -2.49 -13.83 -0.41
CA LEU A 221 -2.10 -12.84 0.61
C LEU A 221 -2.87 -13.04 1.90
N ARG A 222 -4.20 -13.18 1.83
CA ARG A 222 -5.04 -13.44 3.00
C ARG A 222 -4.61 -14.71 3.72
N GLN A 223 -4.41 -15.80 2.99
CA GLN A 223 -3.95 -17.06 3.57
C GLN A 223 -2.58 -16.92 4.24
N ARG A 224 -1.64 -16.20 3.62
CA ARG A 224 -0.31 -15.96 4.21
C ARG A 224 -0.39 -15.14 5.49
N LEU A 225 -1.23 -14.09 5.53
CA LEU A 225 -1.45 -13.31 6.76
C LEU A 225 -2.12 -14.14 7.86
N HIS A 226 -3.07 -15.01 7.49
CA HIS A 226 -3.71 -15.93 8.43
C HIS A 226 -2.71 -16.90 9.06
N VAL A 227 -1.88 -17.58 8.24
CA VAL A 227 -0.83 -18.49 8.71
C VAL A 227 0.22 -17.77 9.58
N LEU A 228 0.45 -16.46 9.36
CA LEU A 228 1.32 -15.69 10.26
C LEU A 228 0.75 -15.56 11.67
N GLN A 229 -0.56 -15.66 11.89
CA GLN A 229 -1.17 -15.65 13.23
C GLN A 229 -0.80 -16.90 14.04
N GLU A 230 -0.51 -18.01 13.36
CA GLU A 230 -0.02 -19.23 13.98
C GLU A 230 1.47 -19.13 14.34
N LYS A 231 2.19 -18.14 13.79
CA LYS A 231 3.58 -17.88 14.14
C LYS A 231 3.69 -16.98 15.35
N SER A 232 4.65 -17.29 16.21
CA SER A 232 5.01 -16.43 17.34
C SER A 232 5.88 -15.26 16.84
N LEU A 233 5.26 -14.11 16.55
CA LEU A 233 5.96 -12.83 16.44
C LEU A 233 6.14 -12.26 17.85
N ARG A 234 7.36 -11.87 18.22
CA ARG A 234 7.71 -11.43 19.58
C ARG A 234 7.01 -10.14 19.98
N HIS A 235 6.91 -9.20 19.05
CA HIS A 235 6.50 -7.82 19.27
C HIS A 235 5.37 -7.40 18.32
N ALA A 236 5.34 -7.89 17.08
CA ALA A 236 4.34 -7.48 16.08
C ALA A 236 3.06 -8.35 16.05
N ALA A 237 2.98 -9.42 16.85
CA ALA A 237 1.80 -10.31 16.89
C ALA A 237 0.46 -9.56 17.09
N PRO A 238 0.36 -8.53 17.97
CA PRO A 238 -0.88 -7.77 18.15
C PRO A 238 -1.39 -7.07 16.88
N LEU A 239 -0.54 -6.86 15.88
CA LEU A 239 -0.89 -6.17 14.63
C LEU A 239 -1.52 -7.11 13.61
N LEU A 240 -1.24 -8.41 13.67
CA LEU A 240 -1.60 -9.36 12.62
C LEU A 240 -3.12 -9.40 12.37
N LYS A 241 -3.92 -9.40 13.44
CA LYS A 241 -5.38 -9.43 13.28
C LYS A 241 -5.92 -8.14 12.69
N THR A 242 -5.40 -7.00 13.13
CA THR A 242 -5.78 -5.69 12.58
C THR A 242 -5.40 -5.58 11.11
N MET A 243 -4.22 -6.08 10.72
CA MET A 243 -3.79 -6.08 9.32
C MET A 243 -4.63 -7.00 8.44
N GLU A 244 -4.99 -8.19 8.92
CA GLU A 244 -5.91 -9.10 8.21
C GLU A 244 -7.29 -8.46 8.01
N ASN A 245 -7.85 -7.84 9.06
CA ASN A 245 -9.12 -7.13 8.98
C ASN A 245 -9.04 -5.93 8.02
N SER A 246 -7.93 -5.20 8.01
CA SER A 246 -7.72 -4.07 7.12
C SER A 246 -7.62 -4.51 5.65
N LEU A 247 -6.95 -5.64 5.38
CA LEU A 247 -6.94 -6.27 4.05
C LEU A 247 -8.37 -6.63 3.62
N TYR A 248 -9.13 -7.27 4.51
CA TYR A 248 -10.52 -7.64 4.22
C TYR A 248 -11.37 -6.41 3.92
N ARG A 249 -11.28 -5.34 4.73
CA ARG A 249 -12.00 -4.08 4.52
C ARG A 249 -11.70 -3.50 3.14
N ARG A 250 -10.41 -3.35 2.80
CA ARG A 250 -9.96 -2.73 1.54
C ARG A 250 -10.34 -3.51 0.29
N PHE A 251 -10.54 -4.82 0.39
CA PHE A 251 -10.85 -5.71 -0.73
C PHE A 251 -12.13 -6.51 -0.50
N LYS A 252 -13.07 -5.96 0.28
CA LYS A 252 -14.30 -6.65 0.70
C LYS A 252 -15.05 -7.24 -0.49
N HIS A 253 -15.23 -6.45 -1.55
CA HIS A 253 -15.91 -6.88 -2.78
C HIS A 253 -15.24 -8.07 -3.49
N PHE A 254 -13.93 -8.23 -3.35
CA PHE A 254 -13.20 -9.35 -3.95
C PHE A 254 -13.14 -10.59 -3.03
N LEU A 255 -13.34 -10.39 -1.73
CA LEU A 255 -13.14 -11.42 -0.70
C LEU A 255 -14.45 -11.94 -0.10
N THR A 256 -15.56 -11.26 -0.34
CA THR A 256 -16.92 -11.71 -0.03
C THR A 256 -17.51 -12.37 -1.27
N PHE A 257 -17.63 -13.69 -1.27
CA PHE A 257 -18.46 -14.40 -2.25
C PHE A 257 -19.83 -14.63 -1.59
N GLN A 258 -20.88 -14.06 -2.18
CA GLN A 258 -22.27 -14.45 -1.91
C GLN A 258 -22.59 -15.76 -2.62
#